data_AF-A0A7M3SXY2-F1
#
_entry.id   AF-A0A7M3SXY2-F1
#
_cell.length_a   1.000
_cell.length_b   1.000
_cell.length_c   1.000
_cell.angle_alpha   90.00
_cell.angle_beta   90.00
_cell.angle_gamma   90.00
#
_symmetry.space_group_name_H-M   'P 1'
#
loop_
_entity.id
_entity.type
_entity.pdbx_description
1 polymer ?
#
loop_
_entity_poly.entity_id
_entity_poly.type
_entity_poly.pdbx_seq_one_letter_code
_entity_poly.pdbx_strand_id
1 'polypeptide(L)'
;MKIIKGLFLSMLALGAVSCDDDDDNENVVDLMTYEAQLGSINESGASGVATVSVQDNMLTVNVMAQGMVANQAHPQHIHGLSNGENATCPPATADADEDGIITIPEGAPFYGEVLLPLDDFPMADADGNINYEKSFMLGENGNPTAEELGELEDRVIVLHGMNNNDEYVATIPVACGELDEM
;
A
#
# COMPACT_ATOMS: atom_id res chain seq x y z
N MET A 1 -91.22 -1.07 -1.15
CA MET A 1 -90.02 -1.85 -1.52
C MET A 1 -88.96 -1.51 -0.48
N LYS A 2 -89.00 -2.15 0.68
CA LYS A 2 -88.34 -3.42 1.07
C LYS A 2 -86.91 -3.20 1.60
N ILE A 3 -86.85 -3.22 2.94
CA ILE A 3 -85.93 -3.93 3.83
C ILE A 3 -84.45 -3.49 4.00
N ILE A 4 -84.25 -2.88 5.17
CA ILE A 4 -83.07 -2.88 6.06
C ILE A 4 -82.58 -4.32 6.34
N LYS A 5 -81.25 -4.50 6.45
CA LYS A 5 -80.50 -5.49 7.28
C LYS A 5 -79.07 -4.93 7.42
N GLY A 6 -78.57 -4.54 8.59
CA GLY A 6 -78.24 -5.38 9.76
C GLY A 6 -76.78 -5.87 9.60
N LEU A 7 -75.79 -5.14 10.12
CA LEU A 7 -75.03 -5.42 11.36
C LEU A 7 -74.18 -6.70 11.31
N PHE A 8 -72.84 -6.54 11.36
CA PHE A 8 -71.98 -7.36 12.22
C PHE A 8 -70.78 -6.54 12.69
N LEU A 9 -70.73 -6.39 14.01
CA LEU A 9 -69.65 -5.84 14.81
C LEU A 9 -68.64 -6.98 15.06
N SER A 10 -67.35 -6.74 14.88
CA SER A 10 -66.29 -7.57 15.47
C SER A 10 -65.19 -6.64 15.99
N MET A 11 -64.98 -6.73 17.30
CA MET A 11 -64.00 -6.01 18.08
C MET A 11 -62.98 -7.06 18.57
N LEU A 12 -61.68 -6.85 18.31
CA LEU A 12 -60.58 -7.57 18.96
C LEU A 12 -59.34 -6.66 18.81
N ALA A 13 -58.98 -5.90 19.85
CA ALA A 13 -58.06 -6.24 20.93
C ALA A 13 -56.59 -5.99 20.57
N LEU A 14 -55.91 -5.31 21.49
CA LEU A 14 -54.57 -4.76 21.43
C LEU A 14 -53.49 -5.83 21.19
N GLY A 15 -52.43 -5.42 20.49
CA GLY A 15 -51.13 -6.08 20.51
C GLY A 15 -50.04 -5.06 20.21
N ALA A 16 -49.36 -4.59 21.24
CA ALA A 16 -48.03 -4.03 21.10
C ALA A 16 -47.06 -5.20 20.87
N VAL A 17 -46.37 -5.20 19.74
CA VAL A 17 -45.14 -5.96 19.47
C VAL A 17 -44.10 -4.87 19.27
N SER A 18 -43.33 -4.56 20.32
CA SER A 18 -42.07 -5.23 20.69
C SER A 18 -41.04 -5.07 19.60
N CYS A 19 -40.06 -4.21 19.86
CA CYS A 19 -38.78 -4.21 19.17
C CYS A 19 -38.21 -5.64 19.24
N ASP A 20 -37.75 -6.16 18.10
CA ASP A 20 -36.71 -7.19 18.09
C ASP A 20 -35.50 -6.52 17.44
N ASP A 21 -34.50 -6.31 18.30
CA ASP A 21 -33.10 -6.13 17.95
C ASP A 21 -32.66 -7.39 17.19
N ASP A 22 -32.38 -7.27 15.90
CA ASP A 22 -31.41 -8.15 15.26
C ASP A 22 -30.25 -7.24 14.81
N ASP A 23 -29.27 -7.24 15.69
CA ASP A 23 -27.93 -6.70 15.63
C ASP A 23 -27.17 -7.38 14.48
N ASP A 24 -27.43 -6.94 13.24
CA ASP A 24 -26.54 -7.21 12.11
C ASP A 24 -25.28 -6.34 12.28
N ASN A 25 -24.48 -6.67 13.30
CA ASN A 25 -23.07 -6.33 13.34
C ASN A 25 -22.36 -7.16 12.25
N GLU A 26 -22.68 -6.86 10.99
CA GLU A 26 -21.83 -7.15 9.86
C GLU A 26 -20.50 -6.50 10.21
N ASN A 27 -19.53 -7.34 10.59
CA ASN A 27 -18.16 -6.93 10.73
C ASN A 27 -17.70 -6.63 9.31
N VAL A 28 -18.05 -5.44 8.81
CA VAL A 28 -17.61 -4.94 7.51
C VAL A 28 -16.13 -4.73 7.69
N VAL A 29 -15.36 -5.75 7.33
CA VAL A 29 -13.91 -5.68 7.29
C VAL A 29 -13.60 -4.71 6.17
N ASP A 30 -13.27 -3.48 6.54
CA ASP A 30 -12.90 -2.43 5.59
C ASP A 30 -11.54 -2.82 5.01
N LEU A 31 -11.56 -3.28 3.76
CA LEU A 31 -10.36 -3.65 3.03
C LEU A 31 -9.98 -2.47 2.15
N MET A 32 -9.04 -1.68 2.63
CA MET A 32 -8.47 -0.58 1.85
C MET A 32 -7.40 -1.15 0.93
N THR A 33 -7.41 -0.78 -0.35
CA THR A 33 -6.43 -1.24 -1.31
C THR A 33 -5.81 -0.06 -2.04
N TYR A 34 -4.50 -0.10 -2.21
CA TYR A 34 -3.70 0.91 -2.88
C TYR A 34 -2.83 0.24 -3.95
N GLU A 35 -2.54 0.97 -5.01
CA GLU A 35 -1.63 0.54 -6.08
C GLU A 35 -0.56 1.59 -6.31
N ALA A 36 0.67 1.14 -6.56
CA ALA A 36 1.75 1.98 -7.06
C ALA A 36 2.26 1.44 -8.39
N GLN A 37 2.22 2.29 -9.42
CA GLN A 37 2.89 2.03 -10.69
C GLN A 37 4.37 2.40 -10.55
N LEU A 38 5.25 1.39 -10.55
CA LEU A 38 6.67 1.58 -10.29
C LEU A 38 7.39 1.98 -11.60
N GLY A 39 7.80 3.23 -11.67
CA GLY A 39 8.61 3.78 -12.76
C GLY A 39 10.11 3.69 -12.48
N SER A 40 10.91 3.58 -13.54
CA SER A 40 12.37 3.51 -13.44
C SER A 40 12.97 4.82 -12.89
N ILE A 41 13.93 4.68 -11.98
CA ILE A 41 14.85 5.74 -11.52
C ILE A 41 16.27 5.33 -11.93
N ASN A 42 17.18 6.30 -12.08
CA ASN A 42 18.59 6.07 -12.43
C ASN A 42 18.78 5.34 -13.76
N GLU A 43 17.84 5.49 -14.69
CA GLU A 43 17.84 4.76 -15.97
C GLU A 43 18.00 3.23 -15.80
N SER A 44 17.56 2.69 -14.67
CA SER A 44 17.73 1.28 -14.30
C SER A 44 17.05 0.31 -15.28
N GLY A 45 16.01 0.77 -15.98
CA GLY A 45 15.10 -0.08 -16.74
C GLY A 45 14.15 -0.91 -15.88
N ALA A 46 14.24 -0.80 -14.55
CA ALA A 46 13.34 -1.48 -13.63
C ALA A 46 11.95 -0.84 -13.66
N SER A 47 10.92 -1.68 -13.63
CA SER A 47 9.52 -1.23 -13.58
C SER A 47 8.64 -2.32 -12.98
N GLY A 48 7.45 -1.97 -12.52
CA GLY A 48 6.56 -2.94 -11.91
C GLY A 48 5.26 -2.34 -11.40
N VAL A 49 4.56 -3.14 -10.61
CA VAL A 49 3.37 -2.74 -9.87
C VAL A 49 3.52 -3.26 -8.45
N ALA A 50 3.21 -2.41 -7.48
CA ALA A 50 3.03 -2.82 -6.10
C ALA A 50 1.57 -2.61 -5.69
N THR A 51 1.01 -3.55 -4.93
CA THR A 51 -0.30 -3.38 -4.30
C THR A 51 -0.15 -3.51 -2.80
N VAL A 52 -0.86 -2.65 -2.08
CA VAL A 52 -0.92 -2.66 -0.62
C VAL A 52 -2.37 -2.79 -0.21
N SER A 53 -2.68 -3.78 0.60
CA SER A 53 -4.02 -3.92 1.19
C SER A 53 -3.95 -3.86 2.71
N VAL A 54 -4.83 -3.09 3.32
CA VAL A 54 -4.93 -2.99 4.77
C VAL A 54 -6.29 -3.53 5.21
N GLN A 55 -6.26 -4.50 6.11
CA GLN A 55 -7.43 -5.05 6.78
C GLN A 55 -7.15 -5.07 8.28
N ASP A 56 -7.93 -4.32 9.05
CA ASP A 56 -7.65 -4.05 10.47
C ASP A 56 -6.21 -3.51 10.66
N ASN A 57 -5.36 -4.27 11.37
CA ASN A 57 -3.93 -3.95 11.56
C ASN A 57 -3.01 -4.77 10.67
N MET A 58 -3.54 -5.55 9.72
CA MET A 58 -2.73 -6.35 8.82
C MET A 58 -2.57 -5.61 7.49
N LEU A 59 -1.32 -5.23 7.20
CA LEU A 59 -0.91 -4.65 5.94
C LEU A 59 -0.24 -5.74 5.09
N THR A 60 -0.79 -6.03 3.92
CA THR A 60 -0.23 -6.99 2.96
C THR A 60 0.30 -6.24 1.76
N VAL A 61 1.57 -6.48 1.40
CA VAL A 61 2.22 -5.88 0.24
C VAL A 61 2.53 -6.97 -0.77
N ASN A 62 2.14 -6.73 -2.02
CA ASN A 62 2.59 -7.48 -3.18
C ASN A 62 3.44 -6.57 -4.06
N VAL A 63 4.56 -7.09 -4.57
CA VAL A 63 5.40 -6.39 -5.56
C VAL A 63 5.70 -7.35 -6.71
N MET A 64 5.31 -6.95 -7.91
CA MET A 64 5.73 -7.58 -9.16
C MET A 64 6.59 -6.59 -9.93
N ALA A 65 7.86 -6.92 -10.13
CA ALA A 65 8.79 -6.06 -10.85
C ALA A 65 9.65 -6.84 -11.84
N GLN A 66 10.14 -6.15 -12.85
CA GLN A 66 11.03 -6.68 -13.89
C GLN A 66 12.14 -5.66 -14.18
N GLY A 67 13.19 -6.10 -14.88
CA GLY A 67 14.35 -5.25 -15.17
C GLY A 67 15.29 -5.06 -13.98
N MET A 68 15.16 -5.91 -12.97
CA MET A 68 16.02 -5.91 -11.78
C MET A 68 17.35 -6.61 -12.09
N VAL A 69 18.38 -6.39 -11.26
CA VAL A 69 19.66 -7.08 -11.41
C VAL A 69 19.47 -8.57 -11.06
N ALA A 70 19.57 -9.43 -12.08
CA ALA A 70 19.33 -10.86 -11.94
C ALA A 70 20.19 -11.51 -10.84
N ASN A 71 19.58 -12.43 -10.08
CA ASN A 71 20.20 -13.19 -8.98
C ASN A 71 20.77 -12.33 -7.84
N GLN A 72 20.28 -11.10 -7.66
CA GLN A 72 20.62 -10.23 -6.52
C GLN A 72 19.39 -9.95 -5.66
N ALA A 73 19.62 -9.71 -4.37
CA ALA A 73 18.56 -9.33 -3.43
C ALA A 73 18.28 -7.83 -3.51
N HIS A 74 17.02 -7.44 -3.68
CA HIS A 74 16.60 -6.06 -3.90
C HIS A 74 15.88 -5.49 -2.68
N PRO A 75 16.52 -4.61 -1.89
CA PRO A 75 15.85 -3.91 -0.81
C PRO A 75 14.65 -3.11 -1.31
N GLN A 76 13.61 -3.08 -0.49
CA GLN A 76 12.34 -2.45 -0.84
C GLN A 76 11.65 -1.90 0.41
N HIS A 77 11.10 -0.71 0.29
CA HIS A 77 10.60 0.04 1.45
C HIS A 77 9.35 0.84 1.07
N ILE A 78 8.46 1.01 2.04
CA ILE A 78 7.51 2.14 2.04
C ILE A 78 8.22 3.33 2.69
N HIS A 79 8.22 4.45 1.98
CA HIS A 79 8.81 5.71 2.42
C HIS A 79 7.75 6.79 2.63
N GLY A 80 8.08 7.76 3.47
CA GLY A 80 7.27 8.97 3.68
C GLY A 80 8.09 10.12 4.26
N LEU A 81 7.62 11.35 4.05
CA LEU A 81 8.24 12.54 4.63
C LEU A 81 7.87 12.68 6.11
N SER A 82 8.84 13.05 6.95
CA SER A 82 8.66 13.16 8.41
C SER A 82 7.70 14.28 8.85
N ASN A 83 7.41 15.22 7.96
CA ASN A 83 6.41 16.27 8.17
C ASN A 83 4.98 15.83 7.78
N GLY A 84 4.82 14.60 7.27
CA GLY A 84 3.55 14.05 6.80
C GLY A 84 3.07 14.61 5.46
N GLU A 85 3.90 15.42 4.76
CA GLU A 85 3.56 15.85 3.39
C GLU A 85 3.68 14.68 2.41
N ASN A 86 3.03 14.83 1.25
CA ASN A 86 3.05 13.83 0.19
C ASN A 86 4.48 13.54 -0.28
N ALA A 87 4.90 12.28 -0.12
CA ALA A 87 6.15 11.78 -0.67
C ALA A 87 6.00 11.58 -2.17
N THR A 88 7.07 11.85 -2.92
CA THR A 88 7.06 11.71 -4.38
C THR A 88 8.29 10.96 -4.86
N CYS A 89 8.19 10.38 -6.06
CA CYS A 89 9.37 9.83 -6.70
C CYS A 89 10.35 10.93 -7.12
N PRO A 90 11.65 10.79 -6.84
CA PRO A 90 12.61 11.83 -7.14
C PRO A 90 12.68 12.09 -8.65
N PRO A 91 12.61 13.35 -9.09
CA PRO A 91 12.84 13.70 -10.49
C PRO A 91 14.30 13.49 -10.85
N ALA A 92 14.61 13.42 -12.14
CA ALA A 92 16.00 13.34 -12.61
C ALA A 92 16.89 14.50 -12.12
N THR A 93 16.29 15.66 -11.81
CA THR A 93 17.01 16.82 -11.23
C THR A 93 17.39 16.64 -9.76
N ALA A 94 17.04 15.51 -9.14
CA ALA A 94 17.48 15.19 -7.79
C ALA A 94 18.96 14.80 -7.73
N ASP A 95 19.54 14.35 -8.85
CA ASP A 95 20.99 14.15 -9.02
C ASP A 95 21.68 15.52 -8.90
N ALA A 96 22.20 15.79 -7.70
CA ALA A 96 22.63 17.13 -7.31
C ALA A 96 24.11 17.37 -7.64
N ASP A 97 24.90 16.31 -7.73
CA ASP A 97 26.31 16.37 -8.13
C ASP A 97 26.54 16.04 -9.62
N GLU A 98 25.47 15.71 -10.35
CA GLU A 98 25.43 15.45 -11.79
C GLU A 98 26.31 14.25 -12.19
N ASP A 99 26.44 13.25 -11.31
CA ASP A 99 27.20 12.02 -11.58
C ASP A 99 26.39 10.96 -12.34
N GLY A 100 25.10 11.21 -12.56
CA GLY A 100 24.16 10.35 -13.27
C GLY A 100 23.38 9.41 -12.37
N ILE A 101 23.59 9.44 -11.04
CA ILE A 101 22.95 8.54 -10.08
C ILE A 101 22.34 9.33 -8.94
N ILE A 102 21.02 9.27 -8.82
CA ILE A 102 20.31 9.69 -7.61
C ILE A 102 20.60 8.68 -6.50
N THR A 103 21.37 9.11 -5.51
CA THR A 103 21.68 8.35 -4.30
C THR A 103 20.58 8.47 -3.24
N ILE A 104 20.70 7.70 -2.14
CA ILE A 104 19.72 7.79 -1.04
C ILE A 104 19.61 9.22 -0.47
N PRO A 105 20.73 9.91 -0.15
CA PRO A 105 20.66 11.30 0.34
C PRO A 105 20.00 12.27 -0.63
N GLU A 106 20.10 12.04 -1.93
CA GLU A 106 19.54 12.92 -2.97
C GLU A 106 18.06 12.64 -3.24
N GLY A 107 17.63 11.39 -3.11
CA GLY A 107 16.22 11.02 -3.19
C GLY A 107 15.43 11.31 -1.90
N ALA A 108 16.09 11.35 -0.74
CA ALA A 108 15.46 11.55 0.56
C ALA A 108 14.59 12.81 0.69
N PRO A 109 14.91 13.98 0.09
CA PRO A 109 14.01 15.13 0.08
C PRO A 109 12.67 14.91 -0.62
N PHE A 110 12.53 13.85 -1.43
CA PHE A 110 11.34 13.54 -2.22
C PHE A 110 10.54 12.39 -1.60
N TYR A 111 11.15 11.20 -1.47
CA TYR A 111 10.44 10.05 -0.93
C TYR A 111 10.44 10.01 0.60
N GLY A 112 11.39 10.69 1.26
CA GLY A 112 11.51 10.74 2.71
C GLY A 112 12.26 9.58 3.36
N GLU A 113 12.00 9.35 4.63
CA GLU A 113 12.65 8.29 5.40
C GLU A 113 11.95 6.94 5.20
N VAL A 114 12.60 5.86 5.60
CA VAL A 114 11.99 4.52 5.59
C VAL A 114 10.96 4.45 6.72
N LEU A 115 9.69 4.23 6.39
CA LEU A 115 8.64 3.97 7.38
C LEU A 115 8.49 2.47 7.64
N LEU A 116 8.54 1.67 6.58
CA LEU A 116 8.43 0.21 6.68
C LEU A 116 9.43 -0.46 5.72
N PRO A 117 10.47 -1.14 6.23
CA PRO A 117 11.21 -2.09 5.43
C PRO A 117 10.34 -3.29 5.10
N LEU A 118 10.27 -3.63 3.81
CA LEU A 118 9.53 -4.80 3.36
C LEU A 118 10.41 -6.05 3.52
N ASP A 119 10.84 -6.31 4.77
CA ASP A 119 11.74 -7.37 5.24
C ASP A 119 11.71 -8.67 4.41
N ASP A 120 12.77 -9.48 4.47
CA ASP A 120 12.96 -10.65 3.59
C ASP A 120 12.98 -10.26 2.11
N PHE A 121 13.80 -9.25 1.81
CA PHE A 121 13.95 -8.68 0.47
C PHE A 121 14.08 -9.76 -0.62
N PRO A 122 13.29 -9.67 -1.70
CA PRO A 122 13.28 -10.68 -2.73
C PRO A 122 14.60 -10.69 -3.50
N MET A 123 15.05 -11.89 -3.86
CA MET A 123 16.09 -12.07 -4.87
C MET A 123 15.43 -12.13 -6.24
N ALA A 124 15.86 -11.27 -7.17
CA ALA A 124 15.40 -11.34 -8.54
C ALA A 124 15.83 -12.66 -9.19
N ASP A 125 14.96 -13.22 -10.03
CA ASP A 125 15.28 -14.45 -10.77
C ASP A 125 16.34 -14.21 -11.87
N ALA A 126 16.64 -15.26 -12.64
CA ALA A 126 17.64 -15.19 -13.70
C ALA A 126 17.28 -14.22 -14.85
N ASP A 127 15.99 -13.87 -14.98
CA ASP A 127 15.46 -12.95 -15.97
C ASP A 127 15.23 -11.54 -15.39
N GLY A 128 15.62 -11.31 -14.12
CA GLY A 128 15.49 -10.01 -13.46
C GLY A 128 14.08 -9.70 -12.97
N ASN A 129 13.26 -10.73 -12.74
CA ASN A 129 11.91 -10.56 -12.20
C ASN A 129 11.86 -10.76 -10.69
N ILE A 130 10.99 -10.00 -10.03
CA ILE A 130 10.61 -10.14 -8.63
C ILE A 130 9.12 -10.46 -8.57
N ASN A 131 8.78 -11.44 -7.73
CA ASN A 131 7.44 -11.65 -7.23
C ASN A 131 7.52 -11.78 -5.71
N TYR A 132 7.05 -10.77 -5.01
CA TYR A 132 7.13 -10.64 -3.55
C TYR A 132 5.73 -10.47 -2.96
N GLU A 133 5.46 -11.18 -1.87
CA GLU A 133 4.25 -11.04 -1.06
C GLU A 133 4.65 -11.13 0.40
N LYS A 134 4.21 -10.17 1.23
CA LYS A 134 4.39 -10.23 2.68
C LYS A 134 3.32 -9.47 3.42
N SER A 135 2.97 -10.00 4.59
CA SER A 135 2.07 -9.34 5.54
C SER A 135 2.83 -8.84 6.76
N PHE A 136 2.44 -7.65 7.22
CA PHE A 136 2.97 -6.95 8.37
C PHE A 136 1.83 -6.67 9.34
N MET A 137 2.01 -7.09 10.59
CA MET A 137 1.13 -6.65 11.66
C MET A 137 1.60 -5.28 12.14
N LEU A 138 0.78 -4.25 11.89
CA LEU A 138 1.05 -2.87 12.30
C LEU A 138 1.08 -2.76 13.83
N GLY A 139 2.09 -2.07 14.37
CA GLY A 139 2.32 -1.92 15.80
C GLY A 139 2.89 -3.15 16.51
N GLU A 140 3.20 -4.23 15.79
CA GLU A 140 3.82 -5.44 16.32
C GLU A 140 5.22 -5.67 15.74
N ASN A 141 6.09 -6.37 16.49
CA ASN A 141 7.43 -6.78 16.03
C ASN A 141 8.34 -5.65 15.53
N GLY A 142 8.08 -4.40 15.94
CA GLY A 142 8.84 -3.22 15.50
C GLY A 142 8.32 -2.59 14.21
N ASN A 143 7.21 -3.08 13.65
CA ASN A 143 6.51 -2.43 12.55
C ASN A 143 5.82 -1.14 13.03
N PRO A 144 5.69 -0.12 12.17
CA PRO A 144 4.93 1.08 12.50
C PRO A 144 3.48 0.73 12.81
N THR A 145 2.87 1.49 13.71
CA THR A 145 1.41 1.56 13.85
C THR A 145 0.78 2.21 12.61
N ALA A 146 -0.55 2.06 12.45
CA ALA A 146 -1.26 2.78 11.39
C ALA A 146 -1.11 4.31 11.51
N GLU A 147 -1.03 4.84 12.73
CA GLU A 147 -0.81 6.28 12.97
C GLU A 147 0.60 6.71 12.54
N GLU A 148 1.63 5.92 12.82
CA GLU A 148 3.01 6.20 12.39
C GLU A 148 3.19 6.06 10.88
N LEU A 149 2.47 5.13 10.25
CA LEU A 149 2.46 4.98 8.79
C LEU A 149 1.70 6.12 8.12
N GLY A 150 0.66 6.67 8.77
CA GLY A 150 -0.19 7.75 8.27
C GLY A 150 -1.01 7.36 7.04
N GLU A 151 -1.43 8.37 6.27
CA GLU A 151 -2.19 8.17 5.03
C GLU A 151 -1.28 7.52 3.96
N LEU A 152 -1.71 6.37 3.44
CA LEU A 152 -0.92 5.62 2.46
C LEU A 152 -0.82 6.34 1.11
N GLU A 153 -1.79 7.18 0.76
CA GLU A 153 -1.75 8.03 -0.45
C GLU A 153 -0.60 9.03 -0.44
N ASP A 154 -0.09 9.38 0.75
CA ASP A 154 1.06 10.28 0.91
C ASP A 154 2.40 9.51 0.94
N ARG A 155 2.43 8.24 0.52
CA ARG A 155 3.58 7.34 0.60
C ARG A 155 4.00 6.83 -0.76
N VAL A 156 5.26 6.43 -0.84
CA VAL A 156 5.83 5.81 -2.03
C VAL A 156 6.47 4.47 -1.69
N ILE A 157 6.49 3.57 -2.66
CA ILE A 157 7.29 2.35 -2.61
C ILE A 157 8.56 2.58 -3.44
N VAL A 158 9.72 2.33 -2.85
CA VAL A 158 11.02 2.41 -3.54
C VAL A 158 11.67 1.03 -3.55
N LEU A 159 12.08 0.58 -4.74
CA LEU A 159 12.93 -0.60 -4.94
C LEU A 159 14.36 -0.15 -5.17
N HIS A 160 15.32 -0.90 -4.62
CA HIS A 160 16.75 -0.62 -4.72
C HIS A 160 17.52 -1.79 -5.32
N GLY A 161 18.78 -1.55 -5.65
CA GLY A 161 19.71 -2.59 -6.11
C GLY A 161 20.03 -2.44 -7.58
N MET A 162 21.12 -1.74 -7.87
CA MET A 162 21.57 -1.43 -9.23
C MET A 162 22.98 -1.94 -9.45
N ASN A 163 23.35 -2.24 -10.70
CA ASN A 163 24.76 -2.32 -11.07
C ASN A 163 25.27 -0.89 -11.35
N ASN A 164 26.30 -0.46 -10.63
CA ASN A 164 27.02 0.77 -10.89
C ASN A 164 28.50 0.44 -11.09
N ASN A 165 29.08 0.81 -12.23
CA ASN A 165 30.46 0.48 -12.61
C ASN A 165 30.80 -1.02 -12.46
N ASP A 166 29.92 -1.87 -13.00
CA ASP A 166 30.02 -3.35 -12.97
C ASP A 166 29.94 -3.98 -11.56
N GLU A 167 29.58 -3.20 -10.53
CA GLU A 167 29.39 -3.68 -9.16
C GLU A 167 27.92 -3.55 -8.72
N TYR A 168 27.40 -4.57 -8.06
CA TYR A 168 26.06 -4.52 -7.48
C TYR A 168 26.04 -3.66 -6.22
N VAL A 169 25.20 -2.62 -6.22
CA VAL A 169 25.02 -1.70 -5.10
C VAL A 169 23.57 -1.75 -4.64
N ALA A 170 23.34 -2.44 -3.53
CA ALA A 170 22.01 -2.70 -2.96
C ALA A 170 21.23 -1.42 -2.56
N THR A 171 21.92 -0.29 -2.36
CA THR A 171 21.32 0.94 -1.82
C THR A 171 20.84 1.91 -2.90
N ILE A 172 21.28 1.76 -4.15
CA ILE A 172 20.89 2.68 -5.22
C ILE A 172 19.41 2.44 -5.57
N PRO A 173 18.53 3.46 -5.49
CA PRO A 173 17.15 3.37 -5.94
C PRO A 173 17.08 3.02 -7.44
N VAL A 174 16.18 2.12 -7.81
CA VAL A 174 16.00 1.67 -9.20
C VAL A 174 14.58 1.83 -9.70
N ALA A 175 13.58 1.79 -8.82
CA ALA A 175 12.20 2.07 -9.20
C ALA A 175 11.44 2.71 -8.05
N CYS A 176 10.44 3.53 -8.37
CA CYS A 176 9.57 4.17 -7.40
C CYS A 176 8.15 4.34 -7.95
N GLY A 177 7.16 4.27 -7.08
CA GLY A 177 5.79 4.67 -7.38
C GLY A 177 5.09 5.23 -6.15
N GLU A 178 4.26 6.24 -6.38
CA GLU A 178 3.28 6.79 -5.42
C GLU A 178 2.12 5.81 -5.26
N LEU A 179 1.62 5.66 -4.04
CA LEU A 179 0.46 4.81 -3.76
C LEU A 179 -0.82 5.60 -4.00
N ASP A 180 -1.71 5.07 -4.82
CA ASP A 180 -3.04 5.62 -5.08
C ASP A 180 -4.10 4.65 -4.56
N GLU A 181 -5.15 5.13 -3.90
CA GLU A 181 -6.30 4.31 -3.50
C GLU A 181 -7.06 3.76 -4.73
N MET A 182 -7.49 2.49 -4.68
CA MET A 182 -8.16 1.77 -5.79
C MET A 182 -9.69 1.80 -5.75
#